data_AF-A0A804JJ59-F1
#
_entry.id   AF-A0A804JJ59-F1
#
_cell.length_a   1.000
_cell.length_b   1.000
_cell.length_c   1.000
_cell.angle_alpha   90.00
_cell.angle_beta   90.00
_cell.angle_gamma   90.00
#
_symmetry.space_group_name_H-M   'P 1'
#
loop_
_entity.id
_entity.type
_entity.pdbx_description
1 polymer ?
#
loop_
_entity_poly.entity_id
_entity_poly.type
_entity_poly.pdbx_seq_one_letter_code
_entity_poly.pdbx_strand_id
1 'polypeptide(L)'
;MESRQAAFALLLLLLVASASGRKVKVTSGGVCNVSPGGLSACRSAVSKWFPDKTPSPECCAAVAAADFGCFCSYIKSPPLWLFWVNSDRVKQLPAKCHVDRPLPDCVSA
;
A
#
# COMPACT_ATOMS: atom_id res chain seq x y z
N MET A 1 17.21 -32.43 -37.87
CA MET A 1 16.59 -33.09 -36.70
C MET A 1 16.64 -32.19 -35.47
N GLU A 2 17.75 -31.47 -35.24
CA GLU A 2 17.96 -30.43 -34.21
C GLU A 2 16.82 -29.40 -34.01
N SER A 3 16.30 -28.81 -35.10
CA SER A 3 15.29 -27.74 -35.01
C SER A 3 13.91 -28.24 -34.53
N ARG A 4 13.55 -29.49 -34.85
CA ARG A 4 12.31 -30.11 -34.36
C ARG A 4 12.43 -30.43 -32.88
N GLN A 5 13.59 -30.93 -32.44
CA GLN A 5 13.85 -31.22 -31.02
C GLN A 5 13.83 -29.95 -30.15
N ALA A 6 14.43 -28.86 -30.63
CA ALA A 6 14.37 -27.57 -29.95
C ALA A 6 12.94 -27.02 -29.83
N ALA A 7 12.13 -27.13 -30.89
CA ALA A 7 10.74 -26.72 -30.87
C ALA A 7 9.89 -27.53 -29.88
N PHE A 8 10.09 -28.86 -29.82
CA PHE A 8 9.41 -29.72 -28.84
C PHE A 8 9.85 -29.44 -27.40
N ALA A 9 11.14 -29.20 -27.17
CA ALA A 9 11.64 -28.85 -25.84
C ALA A 9 11.06 -27.52 -25.34
N LEU A 10 10.96 -26.51 -26.22
CA LEU A 10 10.34 -25.22 -25.88
C LEU A 10 8.84 -25.37 -25.59
N LEU A 11 8.13 -26.18 -26.38
CA LEU A 11 6.70 -26.44 -26.21
C LEU A 11 6.42 -27.16 -24.88
N LEU A 12 7.26 -28.13 -24.51
CA LEU A 12 7.18 -28.86 -23.25
C LEU A 12 7.47 -27.96 -22.04
N LEU A 13 8.48 -27.08 -22.12
CA LEU A 13 8.77 -26.08 -21.08
C LEU A 13 7.58 -25.13 -20.85
N LEU A 14 6.93 -24.68 -21.92
CA LEU A 14 5.74 -23.82 -21.84
C LEU A 14 4.54 -24.54 -21.21
N LEU A 15 4.35 -25.83 -21.50
CA LEU A 15 3.29 -26.66 -20.90
C LEU A 15 3.52 -26.95 -19.41
N VAL A 16 4.78 -27.10 -18.97
CA VAL A 16 5.13 -27.29 -17.55
C VAL A 16 4.98 -25.97 -16.76
N ALA A 17 5.27 -24.83 -17.40
CA ALA A 17 5.10 -23.52 -16.78
C ALA A 17 3.63 -23.17 -16.49
N SER A 18 2.69 -23.64 -17.31
CA SER A 18 1.24 -23.43 -17.11
C SER A 18 0.60 -24.40 -16.10
N ALA A 19 1.20 -25.57 -15.88
CA ALA A 19 0.79 -26.53 -14.83
C ALA A 19 1.23 -26.10 -13.42
N SER A 20 2.26 -25.26 -13.34
CA SER A 20 2.61 -24.57 -12.11
C SER A 20 1.56 -23.48 -11.88
N GLY A 21 0.53 -23.77 -11.09
CA GLY A 21 -0.52 -22.82 -10.67
C GLY A 21 -0.01 -21.63 -9.84
N ARG A 22 1.19 -21.11 -10.13
CA ARG A 22 1.72 -19.83 -9.66
C ARG A 22 0.88 -18.75 -10.29
N LYS A 23 -0.29 -18.53 -9.70
CA LYS A 23 -1.04 -17.28 -9.84
C LYS A 23 -0.05 -16.18 -9.48
N VAL A 24 0.45 -15.47 -10.49
CA VAL A 24 1.10 -14.17 -10.25
C VAL A 24 0.02 -13.33 -9.61
N LYS A 25 0.09 -13.18 -8.28
CA LYS A 25 -0.81 -12.31 -7.54
C LYS A 25 -0.43 -10.89 -7.95
N VAL A 26 -1.03 -10.41 -9.04
CA VAL A 26 -1.12 -8.99 -9.32
C VAL A 26 -2.07 -8.45 -8.26
N THR A 27 -1.54 -8.16 -7.07
CA THR A 27 -2.28 -7.34 -6.12
C THR A 27 -2.48 -6.01 -6.81
N SER A 28 -3.72 -5.64 -7.09
CA SER A 28 -4.05 -4.26 -7.38
C SER A 28 -3.78 -3.41 -6.11
N GLY A 29 -2.51 -3.05 -5.94
CA GLY A 29 -2.03 -1.74 -5.50
C GLY A 29 -2.27 -1.27 -4.06
N GLY A 30 -2.84 -2.07 -3.17
CA GLY A 30 -3.06 -1.62 -1.79
C GLY A 30 -1.79 -1.66 -0.92
N VAL A 31 -1.65 -0.71 0.01
CA VAL A 31 -0.60 -0.70 1.05
C VAL A 31 -1.28 -0.76 2.40
N CYS A 32 -0.88 -1.70 3.26
CA CYS A 32 -1.36 -1.82 4.64
C CYS A 32 -2.91 -1.80 4.76
N ASN A 33 -3.57 -2.62 3.95
CA ASN A 33 -5.03 -2.72 3.83
C ASN A 33 -5.75 -1.45 3.34
N VAL A 34 -5.03 -0.52 2.72
CA VAL A 34 -5.60 0.69 2.10
C VAL A 34 -5.41 0.64 0.59
N SER A 35 -6.47 0.90 -0.18
CA SER A 35 -6.42 0.96 -1.64
C SER A 35 -5.66 2.21 -2.14
N PRO A 36 -5.14 2.24 -3.39
CA PRO A 36 -4.56 3.44 -3.97
C PRO A 36 -5.50 4.66 -3.90
N GLY A 37 -6.80 4.42 -4.13
CA GLY A 37 -7.84 5.43 -4.00
C GLY A 37 -7.93 5.98 -2.57
N GLY A 38 -7.95 5.11 -1.56
CA GLY A 38 -7.93 5.50 -0.16
C GLY A 38 -6.69 6.32 0.23
N LEU A 39 -5.50 5.92 -0.25
CA LEU A 39 -4.27 6.69 -0.04
C LEU A 39 -4.36 8.07 -0.70
N SER A 40 -4.91 8.14 -1.91
CA SER A 40 -5.09 9.42 -2.62
C SER A 40 -6.11 10.34 -1.96
N ALA A 41 -7.17 9.79 -1.36
CA ALA A 41 -8.16 10.57 -0.61
C ALA A 41 -7.55 11.20 0.65
N CYS A 42 -6.58 10.53 1.29
CA CYS A 42 -5.91 11.08 2.47
C CYS A 42 -4.78 12.07 2.17
N ARG A 43 -4.43 12.26 0.90
CA ARG A 43 -3.28 13.03 0.42
C ARG A 43 -3.19 14.42 1.04
N SER A 44 -4.27 15.20 0.98
CA SER A 44 -4.28 16.58 1.46
C SER A 44 -4.33 16.68 2.98
N ALA A 45 -4.94 15.70 3.66
CA ALA A 45 -5.03 15.67 5.13
C ALA A 45 -3.67 15.49 5.80
N VAL A 46 -2.77 14.70 5.16
CA VAL A 46 -1.42 14.39 5.66
C VAL A 46 -0.31 15.24 5.05
N SER A 47 -0.63 16.11 4.09
CA SER A 47 0.36 16.93 3.39
C SER A 47 1.06 17.93 4.32
N LYS A 48 2.33 18.23 4.02
CA LYS A 48 3.08 19.36 4.60
C LYS A 48 2.68 20.68 3.96
N TRP A 49 2.37 20.66 2.65
CA TRP A 49 2.08 21.85 1.84
C TRP A 49 0.61 21.88 1.44
N PHE A 50 -0.04 23.03 1.59
CA PHE A 50 -1.46 23.23 1.30
C PHE A 50 -2.39 22.17 1.91
N PRO A 51 -2.33 21.97 3.23
CA PRO A 51 -3.01 20.83 3.80
C PRO A 51 -4.44 21.16 4.22
N ASP A 52 -5.34 20.21 4.02
CA ASP A 52 -6.73 20.37 4.44
C ASP A 52 -6.84 20.27 5.97
N LYS A 53 -7.80 21.01 6.53
CA LYS A 53 -8.10 20.93 7.96
C LYS A 53 -8.88 19.66 8.30
N THR A 54 -9.75 19.24 7.39
CA THR A 54 -10.72 18.14 7.59
C THR A 54 -10.47 17.04 6.56
N PRO A 55 -10.31 15.77 6.98
CA PRO A 55 -10.21 14.64 6.07
C PRO A 55 -11.54 14.38 5.35
N SER A 56 -11.49 13.87 4.11
CA SER A 56 -12.70 13.46 3.40
C SER A 56 -13.30 12.18 4.02
N PRO A 57 -14.60 11.90 3.80
CA PRO A 57 -15.23 10.66 4.23
C PRO A 57 -14.51 9.41 3.68
N GLU A 58 -14.05 9.45 2.43
CA GLU A 58 -13.30 8.36 1.79
C GLU A 58 -11.94 8.15 2.44
N CYS A 59 -11.25 9.22 2.84
CA CYS A 59 -10.04 9.10 3.63
C CYS A 59 -10.33 8.45 4.98
N CYS A 60 -11.38 8.87 5.70
CA CYS A 60 -11.69 8.27 6.98
C CYS A 60 -12.12 6.80 6.87
N ALA A 61 -12.83 6.43 5.81
CA ALA A 61 -13.12 5.03 5.51
C ALA A 61 -11.84 4.21 5.28
N ALA A 62 -10.86 4.78 4.57
CA ALA A 62 -9.54 4.18 4.38
C ALA A 62 -8.77 4.04 5.70
N VAL A 63 -8.78 5.06 6.56
CA VAL A 63 -8.13 5.03 7.89
C VAL A 63 -8.78 4.00 8.81
N ALA A 64 -10.11 3.84 8.76
CA ALA A 64 -10.82 2.81 9.51
C ALA A 64 -10.44 1.38 9.07
N ALA A 65 -10.16 1.18 7.78
CA ALA A 65 -9.71 -0.10 7.24
C ALA A 65 -8.19 -0.35 7.40
N ALA A 66 -7.40 0.70 7.62
CA ALA A 66 -5.94 0.65 7.62
C ALA A 66 -5.34 -0.28 8.69
N ASP A 67 -4.27 -0.98 8.32
CA ASP A 67 -3.39 -1.68 9.24
C ASP A 67 -2.27 -0.73 9.70
N PHE A 68 -2.45 -0.11 10.87
CA PHE A 68 -1.49 0.85 11.44
C PHE A 68 -0.13 0.20 11.73
N GLY A 69 -0.10 -1.08 12.12
CA GLY A 69 1.15 -1.80 12.40
C GLY A 69 2.00 -1.99 11.14
N CYS A 70 1.35 -2.31 10.01
CA CYS A 70 2.02 -2.43 8.72
C CYS A 70 2.72 -1.12 8.29
N PHE A 71 2.13 0.04 8.57
CA PHE A 71 2.72 1.35 8.22
C PHE A 71 4.04 1.65 8.94
N CYS A 72 4.35 0.98 10.07
CA CYS A 72 5.62 1.14 10.76
C CYS A 72 6.84 0.89 9.86
N SER A 73 6.72 -0.05 8.90
CA SER A 73 7.80 -0.35 7.95
C SER A 73 8.16 0.85 7.07
N TYR A 74 7.18 1.70 6.75
CA TYR A 74 7.35 2.92 5.95
C TYR A 74 7.82 4.12 6.78
N ILE A 75 7.60 4.11 8.10
CA ILE A 75 8.07 5.17 9.01
C ILE A 75 9.54 5.01 9.35
N LYS A 76 10.01 3.77 9.58
CA LYS A 76 11.41 3.49 9.93
C LYS A 76 12.39 3.78 8.79
N SER A 77 11.94 3.68 7.54
CA SER A 77 12.75 3.94 6.35
C SER A 77 11.91 4.67 5.32
N PRO A 78 11.62 5.97 5.55
CA PRO A 78 10.71 6.71 4.71
C PRO A 78 11.33 6.88 3.33
N PRO A 79 10.69 6.37 2.27
CA PRO A 79 11.17 6.64 0.93
C PRO A 79 11.12 8.13 0.63
N LEU A 80 12.04 8.62 -0.23
CA LEU A 80 12.14 10.03 -0.64
C LEU A 80 10.81 10.64 -1.07
N TRP A 81 9.94 9.83 -1.68
CA TRP A 81 8.62 10.27 -2.11
C TRP A 81 7.67 10.60 -0.95
N LEU A 82 8.02 10.41 0.32
CA LEU A 82 7.24 10.86 1.49
C LEU A 82 7.66 12.23 2.06
N PHE A 83 8.63 12.93 1.46
CA PHE A 83 9.11 14.25 1.94
C PHE A 83 8.00 15.33 2.06
N TRP A 84 6.94 15.17 1.28
CA TRP A 84 5.74 16.00 1.25
C TRP A 84 4.70 15.66 2.34
N VAL A 85 4.88 14.58 3.10
CA VAL A 85 3.97 14.16 4.19
C VAL A 85 4.46 14.74 5.52
N ASN A 86 3.52 15.20 6.35
CA ASN A 86 3.79 15.69 7.69
C ASN A 86 3.45 14.62 8.73
N SER A 87 4.45 14.20 9.51
CA SER A 87 4.31 13.12 10.49
C SER A 87 3.25 13.44 11.55
N ASP A 88 3.20 14.65 12.10
CA ASP A 88 2.20 15.02 13.12
C ASP A 88 0.77 14.91 12.59
N ARG A 89 0.54 15.25 11.32
CA ARG A 89 -0.75 15.09 10.67
C ARG A 89 -1.12 13.63 10.48
N VAL A 90 -0.18 12.77 10.14
CA VAL A 90 -0.40 11.31 10.07
C VAL A 90 -0.81 10.79 11.46
N LYS A 91 -0.12 11.22 12.52
CA LYS A 91 -0.42 10.83 13.91
C LYS A 91 -1.80 11.29 14.37
N GLN A 92 -2.23 12.48 13.95
CA GLN A 92 -3.54 13.05 14.33
C GLN A 92 -4.70 12.53 13.47
N LEU A 93 -4.43 11.96 12.30
CA LEU A 93 -5.47 11.57 11.34
C LEU A 93 -6.47 10.54 11.91
N PRO A 94 -6.06 9.49 12.64
CA PRO A 94 -6.99 8.55 13.29
C PRO A 94 -7.97 9.24 14.22
N ALA A 95 -7.49 10.17 15.06
CA ALA A 95 -8.34 10.95 15.97
C ALA A 95 -9.33 11.85 15.21
N LYS A 96 -8.87 12.51 14.14
CA LYS A 96 -9.74 13.33 13.27
C LYS A 96 -10.81 12.52 12.54
N CYS A 97 -10.57 11.23 12.33
CA CYS A 97 -11.52 10.30 11.73
C CYS A 97 -12.32 9.48 12.76
N HIS A 98 -12.19 9.78 14.06
CA HIS A 98 -12.87 9.07 15.15
C HIS A 98 -12.60 7.55 15.15
N VAL A 99 -11.36 7.16 14.80
CA VAL A 99 -10.93 5.77 14.84
C VAL A 99 -10.30 5.47 16.21
N ASP A 100 -11.09 4.88 17.11
CA ASP A 100 -10.65 4.40 18.42
C ASP A 100 -9.99 3.03 18.30
N ARG A 101 -8.73 3.01 17.85
CA ARG A 101 -7.85 1.84 17.91
C ARG A 101 -6.46 2.23 18.42
N PRO A 102 -5.75 1.33 19.14
CA PRO A 102 -4.39 1.59 19.56
C PRO A 102 -3.48 1.91 18.36
N LEU A 103 -2.72 3.00 18.46
CA LEU A 103 -1.65 3.28 17.53
C LEU A 103 -0.39 2.52 17.97
N PRO A 104 0.37 1.94 17.02
CA PRO A 104 1.63 1.30 17.35
C PRO A 104 2.68 2.33 17.78
N ASP A 105 3.64 1.93 18.62
CA ASP A 105 4.68 2.81 19.17
C ASP A 105 5.47 3.59 18.11
N CYS A 106 5.64 2.98 16.93
CA CYS A 106 6.34 3.56 15.79
C CYS A 106 5.64 4.83 15.24
N VAL A 107 4.33 4.96 15.46
CA VAL A 107 3.53 6.12 15.06
C VAL A 107 3.47 7.13 16.20
N SER A 108 3.69 6.77 17.47
CA SER A 108 3.64 7.73 18.59
C SER A 108 4.98 8.40 18.93
N ALA A 109 6.10 7.88 18.40
CA ALA A 109 7.43 8.49 18.53
C ALA A 109 7.58 9.79 17.70
#